data_AF-A0A8G1VLM5-F1
#
_entry.id   AF-A0A8G1VLM5-F1
#
_cell.length_a   1.000
_cell.length_b   1.000
_cell.length_c   1.000
_cell.angle_alpha   90.00
_cell.angle_beta   90.00
_cell.angle_gamma   90.00
#
_symmetry.space_group_name_H-M   'P 1'
#
loop_
_entity.id
_entity.type
_entity.pdbx_description
1 polymer ?
#
loop_
_entity_poly.entity_id
_entity_poly.type
_entity_poly.pdbx_seq_one_letter_code
_entity_poly.pdbx_strand_id
1 'polypeptide(L)'
;MSATTTSDPRRYAYLVGIGVTHSIAPPMHTYAFNSMGYPWTFIAQECPTVEDAMTLFRQPTFAGGVVTMPYKRTIMEHLDGLDEYAVRLQACNNVYRAEDGTLRGTNTDWRGIKGCLLSADPEEKGRGKAAVIVGAGGACRAAVYALYAELGCTPIYVVNRDEEEVRVLREDTEKEYGEGLKMVHVERMEQVAGLLENAAPGYIVGTVPDAEPVTAEEKEVHRIVEAFLDAPTKGVLLDMCFKPRQTRFLKMARQRGKHINLSQIAQAGFQGVEIFYEDLEYLAKEKGQPTEENLLAAARETKNICNHHGLEVIGLQPFMFYEGLLDRDVHQQKIAKLHTWFKIIKILGTDIIQIPSNFQPDGISGDLDLIVSDMIEVADLGLKQEPPVRFAYESLAWGTYVSTWDTMWEIIQRVDRPNFGCCLDTFNIAGRVWADPASPSGKVPDADAVLAHSLDHLVKTIDVKKVFYVQVVDAEKMEQPLVPGHPFHVDGQPARMNWSRNARLFLYEQDKGGYLPVVEVARVILKELGFEGWVSMELFSRTMADPDPSVPQSHSQRGIRAWQQLAKELDL
;
A
#
# COMPACT_ATOMS: atom_id res chain seq x y z
N MET A 1 -41.81 51.62 -13.66
CA MET A 1 -41.98 51.62 -12.20
C MET A 1 -40.81 50.85 -11.62
N SER A 2 -40.11 51.48 -10.68
CA SER A 2 -38.87 51.03 -10.04
C SER A 2 -39.04 49.69 -9.33
N ALA A 3 -38.12 48.75 -9.60
CA ALA A 3 -37.75 47.71 -8.65
C ALA A 3 -36.27 47.90 -8.35
N THR A 4 -36.00 48.61 -7.27
CA THR A 4 -34.70 48.77 -6.63
C THR A 4 -34.04 47.41 -6.39
N THR A 5 -33.08 47.03 -7.22
CA THR A 5 -32.06 46.06 -6.84
C THR A 5 -31.18 46.73 -5.78
N THR A 6 -31.55 46.59 -4.52
CA THR A 6 -30.64 46.82 -3.40
C THR A 6 -29.42 45.96 -3.65
N SER A 7 -28.27 46.59 -3.92
CA SER A 7 -27.00 45.88 -4.05
C SER A 7 -26.75 45.14 -2.75
N ASP A 8 -26.72 43.81 -2.80
CA ASP A 8 -26.34 42.99 -1.65
C ASP A 8 -25.01 43.51 -1.08
N PRO A 9 -24.99 44.06 0.16
CA PRO A 9 -23.80 44.66 0.72
C PRO A 9 -22.78 43.61 1.17
N ARG A 10 -23.15 42.32 1.18
CA ARG A 10 -22.31 41.21 1.64
C ARG A 10 -21.09 41.03 0.75
N ARG A 11 -19.92 40.96 1.37
CA ARG A 11 -18.60 40.85 0.72
C ARG A 11 -17.67 39.86 1.38
N TYR A 12 -17.85 39.59 2.67
CA TYR A 12 -16.87 38.84 3.44
C TYR A 12 -17.51 37.70 4.21
N ALA A 13 -16.95 36.52 4.05
CA ALA A 13 -17.13 35.43 4.99
C ALA A 13 -15.85 35.26 5.83
N TYR A 14 -15.99 34.77 7.06
CA TYR A 14 -14.85 34.69 7.97
C TYR A 14 -14.68 33.30 8.55
N LEU A 15 -13.43 32.87 8.77
CA LEU A 15 -13.09 31.87 9.75
C LEU A 15 -12.51 32.59 10.97
N VAL A 16 -13.19 32.48 12.11
CA VAL A 16 -12.82 33.16 13.37
C VAL A 16 -12.47 32.15 14.47
N GLY A 17 -11.53 32.52 15.31
CA GLY A 17 -11.04 31.71 16.41
C GLY A 17 -9.60 32.07 16.75
N ILE A 18 -8.96 31.19 17.51
CA ILE A 18 -7.53 31.29 17.83
C ILE A 18 -6.74 30.31 16.96
N GLY A 19 -5.66 30.76 16.33
CA GLY A 19 -4.77 29.98 15.49
C GLY A 19 -5.28 29.69 14.08
N VAL A 20 -6.10 30.58 13.50
CA VAL A 20 -6.83 30.31 12.25
C VAL A 20 -6.08 30.67 10.97
N THR A 21 -4.99 31.43 11.08
CA THR A 21 -4.27 32.04 9.94
C THR A 21 -3.63 31.05 8.97
N HIS A 22 -3.39 29.80 9.39
CA HIS A 22 -2.82 28.74 8.55
C HIS A 22 -3.87 27.84 7.89
N SER A 23 -5.15 28.19 7.97
CA SER A 23 -6.24 27.40 7.39
C SER A 23 -6.21 27.42 5.86
N ILE A 24 -6.56 26.30 5.23
CA ILE A 24 -6.79 26.19 3.79
C ILE A 24 -8.18 26.70 3.37
N ALA A 25 -9.06 27.00 4.34
CA ALA A 25 -10.42 27.44 4.11
C ALA A 25 -10.53 28.72 3.23
N PRO A 26 -9.68 29.76 3.40
CA PRO A 26 -9.77 30.99 2.61
C PRO A 26 -9.74 30.81 1.09
N PRO A 27 -8.71 30.18 0.47
CA PRO A 27 -8.73 29.98 -0.97
C PRO A 27 -9.86 29.04 -1.43
N MET A 28 -10.17 27.99 -0.65
CA MET A 28 -11.21 27.02 -1.00
C MET A 28 -12.61 27.64 -1.06
N HIS A 29 -13.02 28.36 -0.01
CA HIS A 29 -14.35 28.96 0.05
C HIS A 29 -14.49 30.16 -0.87
N THR A 30 -13.43 30.97 -1.04
CA THR A 30 -13.45 32.08 -2.02
C THR A 30 -13.69 31.55 -3.44
N TYR A 31 -13.02 30.46 -3.81
CA TYR A 31 -13.26 29.80 -5.10
C TYR A 31 -14.70 29.28 -5.22
N ALA A 32 -15.23 28.63 -4.18
CA ALA A 32 -16.60 28.12 -4.18
C ALA A 32 -17.64 29.24 -4.35
N PHE A 33 -17.50 30.35 -3.63
CA PHE A 33 -18.39 31.50 -3.74
C PHE A 33 -18.37 32.10 -5.14
N ASN A 34 -17.18 32.37 -5.68
CA ASN A 34 -17.03 32.96 -7.01
C ASN A 34 -17.60 32.05 -8.11
N SER A 35 -17.43 30.74 -7.97
CA SER A 35 -17.98 29.75 -8.91
C SER A 35 -19.51 29.71 -8.92
N MET A 36 -20.14 30.11 -7.82
CA MET A 36 -21.59 30.26 -7.69
C MET A 36 -22.08 31.69 -8.00
N GLY A 37 -21.19 32.59 -8.44
CA GLY A 37 -21.52 33.98 -8.79
C GLY A 37 -21.61 34.93 -7.60
N TYR A 38 -21.22 34.51 -6.38
CA TYR A 38 -21.18 35.39 -5.21
C TYR A 38 -19.85 36.14 -5.16
N PRO A 39 -19.85 37.48 -5.09
CA PRO A 39 -18.63 38.29 -5.08
C PRO A 39 -18.04 38.37 -3.66
N TRP A 40 -17.93 37.23 -2.98
CA TRP A 40 -17.52 37.14 -1.58
C TRP A 40 -16.09 36.63 -1.45
N THR A 41 -15.35 37.17 -0.49
CA THR A 41 -14.02 36.70 -0.11
C THR A 41 -14.10 36.03 1.25
N PHE A 42 -13.51 34.85 1.39
CA PHE A 42 -13.40 34.15 2.66
C PHE A 42 -12.07 34.50 3.33
N ILE A 43 -12.11 34.98 4.57
CA ILE A 43 -10.96 35.52 5.31
C ILE A 43 -10.75 34.73 6.60
N ALA A 44 -9.53 34.26 6.85
CA ALA A 44 -9.17 33.78 8.19
C ALA A 44 -8.80 34.98 9.06
N GLN A 45 -9.59 35.26 10.09
CA GLN A 45 -9.37 36.37 11.01
C GLN A 45 -9.12 35.85 12.41
N GLU A 46 -7.93 36.14 12.93
CA GLU A 46 -7.62 35.90 14.33
C GLU A 46 -8.49 36.81 15.20
N CYS A 47 -9.25 36.21 16.11
CA CYS A 47 -10.14 36.91 17.05
C CYS A 47 -9.77 36.47 18.47
N PRO A 48 -9.11 37.32 19.28
CA PRO A 48 -8.74 36.99 20.66
C PRO A 48 -9.94 36.79 21.61
N THR A 49 -11.10 37.37 21.28
CA THR A 49 -12.34 37.21 22.04
C THR A 49 -13.53 36.87 21.13
N VAL A 50 -14.62 36.39 21.73
CA VAL A 50 -15.87 36.12 20.98
C VAL A 50 -16.53 37.43 20.53
N GLU A 51 -16.35 38.51 21.27
CA GLU A 51 -16.82 39.86 20.96
C GLU A 51 -16.15 40.43 19.70
N ASP A 52 -14.87 40.12 19.48
CA ASP A 52 -14.15 40.50 18.25
C ASP A 52 -14.79 39.85 17.02
N ALA A 53 -15.14 38.55 17.12
CA ALA A 53 -15.87 37.85 16.08
C ALA A 53 -17.25 38.46 15.83
N MET A 54 -17.99 38.78 16.91
CA MET A 54 -19.32 39.40 16.80
C MET A 54 -19.26 40.80 16.18
N THR A 55 -18.18 41.55 16.41
CA THR A 55 -17.95 42.86 15.78
C THR A 55 -17.87 42.72 14.25
N LEU A 56 -17.24 41.65 13.74
CA LEU A 56 -17.25 41.35 12.30
C LEU A 56 -18.63 40.90 11.82
N PHE A 57 -19.28 39.99 12.56
CA PHE A 57 -20.55 39.38 12.12
C PHE A 57 -21.70 40.39 12.05
N ARG A 58 -21.64 41.46 12.83
CA ARG A 58 -22.63 42.55 12.81
C ARG A 58 -22.45 43.55 11.67
N GLN A 59 -21.35 43.47 10.91
CA GLN A 59 -21.14 44.38 9.78
C GLN A 59 -22.14 44.11 8.64
N PRO A 60 -22.60 45.15 7.91
CA PRO A 60 -23.44 44.97 6.72
C PRO A 60 -22.79 44.11 5.64
N THR A 61 -21.46 44.05 5.61
CA THR A 61 -20.65 43.28 4.66
C THR A 61 -20.51 41.79 5.00
N PHE A 62 -21.01 41.35 6.16
CA PHE A 62 -20.89 39.96 6.62
C PHE A 62 -21.82 39.02 5.83
N ALA A 63 -21.22 38.03 5.17
CA ALA A 63 -21.88 37.00 4.38
C ALA A 63 -22.10 35.68 5.15
N GLY A 64 -21.20 35.34 6.08
CA GLY A 64 -21.24 34.10 6.87
C GLY A 64 -19.93 33.88 7.64
N GLY A 65 -19.97 33.06 8.69
CA GLY A 65 -18.87 32.93 9.63
C GLY A 65 -18.68 31.49 10.09
N VAL A 66 -17.54 30.89 9.78
CA VAL A 66 -17.09 29.65 10.40
C VAL A 66 -16.44 29.99 11.73
N VAL A 67 -16.95 29.41 12.81
CA VAL A 67 -16.44 29.59 14.17
C VAL A 67 -15.67 28.35 14.59
N THR A 68 -14.42 28.51 15.00
CA THR A 68 -13.60 27.41 15.52
C THR A 68 -13.25 27.62 16.99
N MET A 69 -12.40 26.74 17.52
CA MET A 69 -11.89 26.80 18.88
C MET A 69 -11.39 28.22 19.25
N PRO A 70 -11.66 28.71 20.46
CA PRO A 70 -12.44 28.08 21.53
C PRO A 70 -13.95 28.43 21.54
N TYR A 71 -14.45 29.20 20.57
CA TYR A 71 -15.73 29.91 20.70
C TYR A 71 -16.98 29.16 20.28
N LYS A 72 -16.88 27.91 19.81
CA LYS A 72 -18.04 27.16 19.30
C LYS A 72 -19.21 27.09 20.30
N ARG A 73 -18.95 27.13 21.61
CA ARG A 73 -20.02 27.21 22.63
C ARG A 73 -20.41 28.64 22.97
N THR A 74 -19.43 29.48 23.33
CA THR A 74 -19.70 30.84 23.81
C THR A 74 -20.40 31.70 22.77
N ILE A 75 -20.13 31.51 21.48
CA ILE A 75 -20.79 32.27 20.40
C ILE A 75 -22.32 32.14 20.44
N MET A 76 -22.85 31.00 20.90
CA MET A 76 -24.28 30.69 20.87
C MET A 76 -25.11 31.72 21.65
N GLU A 77 -24.58 32.27 22.74
CA GLU A 77 -25.26 33.26 23.59
C GLU A 77 -25.32 34.65 22.94
N HIS A 78 -24.54 34.90 21.89
CA HIS A 78 -24.48 36.19 21.20
C HIS A 78 -25.32 36.23 19.91
N LEU A 79 -25.95 35.12 19.52
CA LEU A 79 -26.76 34.99 18.30
C LEU A 79 -28.24 35.19 18.60
N ASP A 80 -28.99 35.66 17.61
CA ASP A 80 -30.43 35.91 17.73
C ASP A 80 -31.26 34.62 17.71
N GLY A 81 -30.68 33.53 17.19
CA GLY A 81 -31.31 32.22 17.18
C GLY A 81 -30.37 31.11 16.76
N LEU A 82 -30.72 29.89 17.13
CA LEU A 82 -30.00 28.68 16.78
C LEU A 82 -30.94 27.76 15.99
N ASP A 83 -30.37 26.94 15.11
CA ASP A 83 -31.11 25.83 14.52
C ASP A 83 -31.09 24.58 15.42
N GLU A 84 -31.82 23.55 15.00
CA GLU A 84 -31.90 22.30 15.76
C GLU A 84 -30.53 21.64 15.96
N TYR A 85 -29.60 21.76 15.00
CA TYR A 85 -28.28 21.15 15.10
C TYR A 85 -27.40 21.88 16.11
N ALA A 86 -27.37 23.21 16.11
CA ALA A 86 -26.60 23.96 17.10
C ALA A 86 -27.13 23.74 18.53
N VAL A 87 -28.46 23.66 18.70
CA VAL A 87 -29.08 23.33 19.99
C VAL A 87 -28.74 21.91 20.40
N ARG A 88 -28.99 20.92 19.54
CA ARG A 88 -28.78 19.50 19.84
C ARG A 88 -27.32 19.17 20.13
N LEU A 89 -26.40 19.74 19.36
CA LEU A 89 -24.96 19.50 19.50
C LEU A 89 -24.30 20.38 20.56
N GLN A 90 -25.03 21.34 21.15
CA GLN A 90 -24.52 22.29 22.14
C GLN A 90 -23.22 22.98 21.67
N ALA A 91 -23.15 23.28 20.37
CA ALA A 91 -22.00 23.90 19.72
C ALA A 91 -22.42 24.49 18.37
N CYS A 92 -21.96 25.69 18.06
CA CYS A 92 -22.17 26.39 16.79
C CYS A 92 -20.82 26.57 16.07
N ASN A 93 -20.66 25.94 14.90
CA ASN A 93 -19.46 26.10 14.07
C ASN A 93 -19.69 27.02 12.87
N ASN A 94 -20.94 27.45 12.62
CA ASN A 94 -21.28 28.25 11.45
C ASN A 94 -22.38 29.25 11.79
N VAL A 95 -22.14 30.52 11.47
CA VAL A 95 -23.04 31.65 11.71
C VAL A 95 -23.43 32.23 10.37
N TYR A 96 -24.72 32.46 10.16
CA TYR A 96 -25.25 33.02 8.92
C TYR A 96 -26.26 34.13 9.22
N ARG A 97 -26.47 35.00 8.24
CA ARG A 97 -27.54 36.01 8.30
C ARG A 97 -28.81 35.45 7.68
N ALA A 98 -29.89 35.40 8.46
CA ALA A 98 -31.20 34.99 7.99
C ALA A 98 -31.87 36.08 7.13
N GLU A 99 -32.96 35.74 6.45
CA GLU A 99 -33.69 36.66 5.55
C GLU A 99 -34.25 37.89 6.29
N ASP A 100 -34.60 37.74 7.57
CA ASP A 100 -35.04 38.83 8.45
C ASP A 100 -33.88 39.71 8.96
N GLY A 101 -32.64 39.41 8.55
CA GLY A 101 -31.43 40.13 8.92
C GLY A 101 -30.78 39.66 10.23
N THR A 102 -31.40 38.74 10.97
CA THR A 102 -30.88 38.22 12.24
C THR A 102 -29.67 37.30 12.02
N LEU A 103 -28.78 37.22 13.02
CA LEU A 103 -27.65 36.31 13.03
C LEU A 103 -28.04 34.99 13.68
N ARG A 104 -27.96 33.90 12.91
CA ARG A 104 -28.33 32.56 13.37
C ARG A 104 -27.15 31.60 13.32
N GLY A 105 -27.15 30.65 14.26
CA GLY A 105 -26.11 29.63 14.38
C GLY A 105 -26.56 28.25 13.94
N THR A 106 -25.63 27.49 13.36
CA THR A 106 -25.79 26.06 13.03
C THR A 106 -24.49 25.30 13.32
N ASN A 107 -24.58 23.97 13.27
CA ASN A 107 -23.42 23.09 13.32
C ASN A 107 -23.38 22.15 12.12
N THR A 108 -22.27 22.20 11.41
CA THR A 108 -22.01 21.45 10.18
C THR A 108 -20.85 20.46 10.31
N ASP A 109 -20.18 20.39 11.46
CA ASP A 109 -19.06 19.46 11.68
C ASP A 109 -19.50 18.00 11.46
N TRP A 110 -20.70 17.65 11.92
CA TRP A 110 -21.25 16.30 11.79
C TRP A 110 -21.39 15.85 10.32
N ARG A 111 -21.67 16.79 9.41
CA ARG A 111 -21.76 16.51 7.96
C ARG A 111 -20.39 16.15 7.40
N GLY A 112 -19.35 16.88 7.82
CA GLY A 112 -17.97 16.60 7.43
C GLY A 112 -17.51 15.23 7.94
N ILE A 113 -17.81 14.91 9.21
CA ILE A 113 -17.48 13.61 9.81
C ILE A 113 -18.16 12.48 9.03
N LYS A 114 -19.49 12.55 8.86
CA LYS A 114 -20.26 11.55 8.11
C LYS A 114 -19.76 11.40 6.67
N GLY A 115 -19.57 12.52 5.96
CA GLY A 115 -19.11 12.52 4.58
C GLY A 115 -17.74 11.87 4.40
N CYS A 116 -16.78 12.19 5.27
CA CYS A 116 -15.44 11.60 5.23
C CYS A 116 -15.46 10.10 5.54
N LEU A 117 -16.24 9.67 6.54
CA LEU A 117 -16.36 8.25 6.89
C LEU A 117 -16.96 7.44 5.74
N LEU A 118 -18.08 7.89 5.17
CA LEU A 118 -18.75 7.20 4.05
C LEU A 118 -17.93 7.24 2.75
N SER A 119 -17.18 8.31 2.51
CA SER A 119 -16.28 8.37 1.35
C SER A 119 -15.13 7.36 1.45
N ALA A 120 -14.69 7.03 2.67
CA ALA A 120 -13.65 6.04 2.93
C ALA A 120 -14.20 4.62 3.15
N ASP A 121 -15.51 4.47 3.31
CA ASP A 121 -16.24 3.22 3.44
C ASP A 121 -17.50 3.21 2.55
N PRO A 122 -17.35 3.11 1.21
CA PRO A 122 -18.47 3.20 0.28
C PRO A 122 -19.49 2.06 0.41
N GLU A 123 -19.07 0.92 0.98
CA GLU A 123 -19.94 -0.23 1.29
C GLU A 123 -20.65 -0.09 2.65
N GLU A 124 -20.41 1.01 3.37
CA GLU A 124 -20.97 1.32 4.69
C GLU A 124 -20.77 0.20 5.73
N LYS A 125 -19.64 -0.52 5.66
CA LYS A 125 -19.30 -1.65 6.54
C LYS A 125 -19.25 -1.27 8.01
N GLY A 126 -19.01 -0.01 8.33
CA GLY A 126 -19.00 0.51 9.70
C GLY A 126 -20.37 0.95 10.23
N ARG A 127 -21.39 1.10 9.37
CA ARG A 127 -22.75 1.47 9.79
C ARG A 127 -23.28 0.45 10.80
N GLY A 128 -23.91 0.94 11.86
CA GLY A 128 -24.53 0.10 12.89
C GLY A 128 -23.56 -0.62 13.83
N LYS A 129 -22.24 -0.53 13.60
CA LYS A 129 -21.21 -1.15 14.47
C LYS A 129 -20.85 -0.24 15.64
N ALA A 130 -20.02 -0.74 16.55
CA ALA A 130 -19.39 0.11 17.54
C ALA A 130 -18.54 1.21 16.87
N ALA A 131 -18.25 2.28 17.61
CA ALA A 131 -17.35 3.33 17.17
C ALA A 131 -16.46 3.81 18.32
N VAL A 132 -15.32 4.40 17.99
CA VAL A 132 -14.41 5.03 18.95
C VAL A 132 -14.37 6.54 18.70
N ILE A 133 -14.46 7.34 19.75
CA ILE A 133 -14.20 8.78 19.70
C ILE A 133 -13.03 9.09 20.64
N VAL A 134 -12.04 9.81 20.13
CA VAL A 134 -10.90 10.31 20.92
C VAL A 134 -11.15 11.79 21.23
N GLY A 135 -11.35 12.11 22.50
CA GLY A 135 -11.70 13.45 22.99
C GLY A 135 -13.15 13.58 23.45
N ALA A 136 -13.41 14.51 24.38
CA ALA A 136 -14.74 14.83 24.91
C ALA A 136 -15.16 16.31 24.74
N GLY A 137 -14.44 17.06 23.89
CA GLY A 137 -14.69 18.50 23.64
C GLY A 137 -15.84 18.81 22.68
N GLY A 138 -15.95 20.07 22.23
CA GLY A 138 -17.07 20.53 21.39
C GLY A 138 -17.23 19.79 20.05
N ALA A 139 -16.13 19.31 19.44
CA ALA A 139 -16.17 18.51 18.21
C ALA A 139 -16.67 17.07 18.47
N CYS A 140 -16.51 16.55 19.69
CA CYS A 140 -16.96 15.20 20.06
C CYS A 140 -18.49 15.07 19.95
N ARG A 141 -19.26 16.11 20.28
CA ARG A 141 -20.74 16.08 20.16
C ARG A 141 -21.21 15.91 18.73
N ALA A 142 -20.54 16.58 17.79
CA ALA A 142 -20.78 16.39 16.36
C ALA A 142 -20.39 14.97 15.91
N ALA A 143 -19.32 14.40 16.45
CA ALA A 143 -18.93 13.01 16.20
C ALA A 143 -19.97 12.02 16.75
N VAL A 144 -20.47 12.21 17.98
CA VAL A 144 -21.54 11.39 18.57
C VAL A 144 -22.78 11.42 17.70
N TYR A 145 -23.24 12.61 17.27
CA TYR A 145 -24.40 12.73 16.39
C TYR A 145 -24.19 12.04 15.05
N ALA A 146 -23.04 12.27 14.40
CA ALA A 146 -22.73 11.62 13.11
C ALA A 146 -22.67 10.09 13.24
N LEU A 147 -22.05 9.57 14.30
CA LEU A 147 -21.89 8.13 14.51
C LEU A 147 -23.21 7.47 14.94
N TYR A 148 -23.87 7.99 15.98
CA TYR A 148 -25.07 7.37 16.54
C TYR A 148 -26.33 7.71 15.72
N ALA A 149 -26.68 8.99 15.60
CA ALA A 149 -27.96 9.40 15.02
C ALA A 149 -28.03 9.16 13.50
N GLU A 150 -26.92 9.36 12.79
CA GLU A 150 -26.90 9.25 11.32
C GLU A 150 -26.41 7.88 10.81
N LEU A 151 -25.47 7.26 11.52
CA LEU A 151 -24.83 5.99 11.13
C LEU A 151 -25.23 4.80 12.02
N GLY A 152 -26.05 5.02 13.05
CA GLY A 152 -26.57 3.95 13.92
C GLY A 152 -25.52 3.26 14.80
N CYS A 153 -24.33 3.85 14.95
CA CYS A 153 -23.23 3.22 15.66
C CYS A 153 -23.48 3.14 17.17
N THR A 154 -23.41 1.94 17.74
CA THR A 154 -23.51 1.68 19.19
C THR A 154 -22.85 0.32 19.51
N PRO A 155 -22.12 0.17 20.63
CA PRO A 155 -21.74 1.21 21.59
C PRO A 155 -20.74 2.23 21.02
N ILE A 156 -20.66 3.40 21.65
CA ILE A 156 -19.59 4.38 21.41
C ILE A 156 -18.58 4.31 22.55
N TYR A 157 -17.35 3.94 22.22
CA TYR A 157 -16.18 3.95 23.11
C TYR A 157 -15.57 5.36 23.10
N VAL A 158 -15.52 6.02 24.25
CA VAL A 158 -14.92 7.34 24.41
C VAL A 158 -13.57 7.19 25.09
N VAL A 159 -12.54 7.75 24.47
CA VAL A 159 -11.17 7.77 24.99
C VAL A 159 -10.80 9.23 25.26
N ASN A 160 -10.63 9.59 26.53
CA ASN A 160 -10.26 10.93 26.95
C ASN A 160 -9.39 10.88 28.20
N ARG A 161 -8.46 11.84 28.34
CA ARG A 161 -7.58 11.95 29.51
C ARG A 161 -8.29 12.50 30.76
N ASP A 162 -9.40 13.24 30.56
CA ASP A 162 -10.16 13.89 31.63
C ASP A 162 -11.50 13.17 31.80
N GLU A 163 -11.69 12.55 32.97
CA GLU A 163 -12.90 11.79 33.32
C GLU A 163 -14.13 12.70 33.47
N GLU A 164 -13.95 13.92 33.96
CA GLU A 164 -15.04 14.86 34.20
C GLU A 164 -15.64 15.33 32.86
N GLU A 165 -14.80 15.59 31.85
CA GLU A 165 -15.28 15.90 30.50
C GLU A 165 -16.11 14.76 29.90
N VAL A 166 -15.72 13.50 30.15
CA VAL A 166 -16.48 12.32 29.68
C VAL A 166 -17.79 12.19 30.45
N ARG A 167 -17.79 12.44 31.76
CA ARG A 167 -19.01 12.45 32.58
C ARG A 167 -20.03 13.46 32.05
N VAL A 168 -19.61 14.70 31.81
CA VAL A 168 -20.47 15.76 31.25
C VAL A 168 -20.99 15.38 29.86
N LEU A 169 -20.14 14.83 28.99
CA LEU A 169 -20.57 14.33 27.68
C LEU A 169 -21.63 13.23 27.80
N ARG A 170 -21.46 12.29 28.74
CA ARG A 170 -22.41 11.21 28.98
C ARG A 170 -23.75 11.74 29.46
N GLU A 171 -23.76 12.64 30.44
CA GLU A 171 -25.00 13.24 30.95
C GLU A 171 -25.78 13.98 29.85
N ASP A 172 -25.08 14.73 28.99
CA ASP A 172 -25.73 15.47 27.92
C ASP A 172 -26.24 14.57 26.80
N THR A 173 -25.52 13.49 26.50
CA THR A 173 -25.98 12.51 25.51
C THR A 173 -27.12 11.65 26.05
N GLU A 174 -27.16 11.34 27.35
CA GLU A 174 -28.26 10.64 28.00
C GLU A 174 -29.53 11.50 28.02
N LYS A 175 -29.44 12.80 28.28
CA LYS A 175 -30.58 13.74 28.18
C LYS A 175 -31.16 13.78 26.75
N GLU A 176 -30.30 13.71 25.75
CA GLU A 176 -30.67 13.85 24.34
C GLU A 176 -31.16 12.54 23.70
N TYR A 177 -30.51 11.42 23.99
CA TYR A 177 -30.74 10.13 23.32
C TYR A 177 -31.33 9.04 24.24
N GLY A 178 -31.48 9.32 25.54
CA GLY A 178 -31.94 8.36 26.54
C GLY A 178 -31.01 7.14 26.65
N GLU A 179 -31.59 5.99 27.03
CA GLU A 179 -30.86 4.73 27.19
C GLU A 179 -30.45 4.07 25.85
N GLY A 180 -30.82 4.64 24.70
CA GLY A 180 -30.52 4.07 23.39
C GLY A 180 -29.05 4.14 22.98
N LEU A 181 -28.35 5.19 23.41
CA LEU A 181 -26.91 5.35 23.15
C LEU A 181 -26.09 4.76 24.31
N LYS A 182 -25.44 3.62 24.06
CA LYS A 182 -24.50 3.03 25.01
C LYS A 182 -23.11 3.69 24.86
N MET A 183 -22.80 4.62 25.75
CA MET A 183 -21.48 5.24 25.84
C MET A 183 -20.60 4.55 26.89
N VAL A 184 -19.37 4.20 26.53
CA VAL A 184 -18.42 3.51 27.41
C VAL A 184 -17.11 4.30 27.44
N HIS A 185 -16.72 4.79 28.62
CA HIS A 185 -15.39 5.39 28.80
C HIS A 185 -14.35 4.29 28.87
N VAL A 186 -13.32 4.38 28.03
CA VAL A 186 -12.15 3.50 28.05
C VAL A 186 -11.02 4.24 28.74
N GLU A 187 -10.66 3.79 29.93
CA GLU A 187 -9.70 4.42 30.82
C GLU A 187 -8.30 3.80 30.69
N ARG A 188 -8.24 2.51 30.32
CA ARG A 188 -7.00 1.75 30.23
C ARG A 188 -6.96 0.81 29.03
N MET A 189 -5.78 0.63 28.46
CA MET A 189 -5.56 -0.22 27.29
C MET A 189 -6.01 -1.66 27.50
N GLU A 190 -5.88 -2.20 28.72
CA GLU A 190 -6.26 -3.59 29.03
C GLU A 190 -7.77 -3.86 28.85
N GLN A 191 -8.60 -2.81 28.89
CA GLN A 191 -10.04 -2.94 28.65
C GLN A 191 -10.35 -3.25 27.17
N VAL A 192 -9.47 -2.83 26.24
CA VAL A 192 -9.75 -2.84 24.81
C VAL A 192 -9.99 -4.26 24.29
N ALA A 193 -9.23 -5.26 24.74
CA ALA A 193 -9.38 -6.65 24.29
C ALA A 193 -10.82 -7.18 24.52
N GLY A 194 -11.35 -6.99 25.73
CA GLY A 194 -12.73 -7.42 26.05
C GLY A 194 -13.80 -6.60 25.32
N LEU A 195 -13.53 -5.33 25.01
CA LEU A 195 -14.43 -4.51 24.21
C LEU A 195 -14.46 -4.97 22.75
N LEU A 196 -13.32 -5.33 22.17
CA LEU A 196 -13.20 -5.85 20.81
C LEU A 196 -13.88 -7.20 20.64
N GLU A 197 -13.84 -8.08 21.65
CA GLU A 197 -14.57 -9.35 21.67
C GLU A 197 -16.09 -9.14 21.63
N ASN A 198 -16.58 -8.08 22.27
CA ASN A 198 -18.00 -7.78 22.33
C ASN A 198 -18.50 -7.02 21.09
N ALA A 199 -17.83 -5.93 20.71
CA ALA A 199 -18.19 -5.14 19.55
C ALA A 199 -16.98 -4.39 18.97
N ALA A 200 -16.38 -4.92 17.91
CA ALA A 200 -15.29 -4.26 17.21
C ALA A 200 -15.78 -2.97 16.50
N PRO A 201 -15.02 -1.86 16.59
CA PRO A 201 -15.44 -0.60 16.00
C PRO A 201 -15.32 -0.58 14.47
N GLY A 202 -16.35 -0.07 13.81
CA GLY A 202 -16.30 0.22 12.36
C GLY A 202 -15.64 1.55 12.04
N TYR A 203 -15.75 2.52 12.95
CA TYR A 203 -15.25 3.88 12.79
C TYR A 203 -14.51 4.37 14.03
N ILE A 204 -13.43 5.13 13.80
CA ILE A 204 -12.67 5.84 14.83
C ILE A 204 -12.61 7.31 14.43
N VAL A 205 -12.99 8.22 15.34
CA VAL A 205 -12.98 9.67 15.10
C VAL A 205 -12.12 10.38 16.14
N GLY A 206 -10.98 10.93 15.69
CA GLY A 206 -10.12 11.79 16.48
C GLY A 206 -10.65 13.23 16.53
N THR A 207 -10.82 13.78 17.73
CA THR A 207 -11.37 15.14 17.94
C THR A 207 -10.47 16.05 18.77
N VAL A 208 -9.25 15.60 19.07
CA VAL A 208 -8.26 16.31 19.88
C VAL A 208 -7.17 16.95 19.00
N PRO A 209 -6.50 18.02 19.46
CA PRO A 209 -5.28 18.51 18.82
C PRO A 209 -4.16 17.45 18.82
N ASP A 210 -3.29 17.47 17.79
CA ASP A 210 -2.10 16.62 17.72
C ASP A 210 -0.96 17.18 18.59
N ALA A 211 -1.14 17.12 19.91
CA ALA A 211 -0.08 17.41 20.89
C ALA A 211 0.76 16.15 21.16
N GLU A 212 2.04 16.34 21.50
CA GLU A 212 2.86 15.23 22.00
C GLU A 212 2.34 14.83 23.41
N PRO A 213 2.08 13.54 23.68
CA PRO A 213 1.61 13.11 24.99
C PRO A 213 2.73 13.21 26.04
N VAL A 214 2.49 14.02 27.07
CA VAL A 214 3.45 14.29 28.14
C VAL A 214 3.05 13.55 29.42
N THR A 215 1.79 13.65 29.83
CA THR A 215 1.29 13.05 31.07
C THR A 215 1.05 11.54 30.94
N ALA A 216 0.87 10.85 32.06
CA ALA A 216 0.61 9.41 32.05
C ALA A 216 -0.73 9.09 31.36
N GLU A 217 -1.73 9.93 31.60
CA GLU A 217 -3.09 9.83 31.05
C GLU A 217 -3.08 10.09 29.54
N GLU A 218 -2.32 11.08 29.07
CA GLU A 218 -2.14 11.33 27.63
C GLU A 218 -1.47 10.15 26.92
N LYS A 219 -0.44 9.57 27.54
CA LYS A 219 0.23 8.37 27.01
C LYS A 219 -0.69 7.14 27.04
N GLU A 220 -1.58 7.05 28.04
CA GLU A 220 -2.59 5.98 28.13
C GLU A 220 -3.60 6.10 26.99
N VAL A 221 -4.11 7.32 26.70
CA VAL A 221 -4.99 7.56 25.54
C VAL A 221 -4.36 7.06 24.24
N HIS A 222 -3.08 7.35 24.01
CA HIS A 222 -2.37 6.87 22.81
C HIS A 222 -2.29 5.33 22.76
N ARG A 223 -1.99 4.67 23.90
CA ARG A 223 -1.97 3.20 23.99
C ARG A 223 -3.34 2.56 23.76
N ILE A 224 -4.42 3.19 24.22
CA ILE A 224 -5.79 2.73 23.97
C ILE A 224 -6.13 2.84 22.47
N VAL A 225 -5.83 3.98 21.84
CA VAL A 225 -6.05 4.17 20.40
C VAL A 225 -5.23 3.17 19.59
N GLU A 226 -3.99 2.93 20.00
CA GLU A 226 -3.11 1.91 19.40
C GLU A 226 -3.77 0.53 19.43
N ALA A 227 -4.26 0.09 20.59
CA ALA A 227 -4.92 -1.19 20.75
C ALA A 227 -6.21 -1.30 19.90
N PHE A 228 -6.98 -0.22 19.74
CA PHE A 228 -8.13 -0.22 18.83
C PHE A 228 -7.72 -0.32 17.35
N LEU A 229 -6.61 0.32 16.95
CA LEU A 229 -6.08 0.22 15.58
C LEU A 229 -5.51 -1.17 15.28
N ASP A 230 -5.05 -1.88 16.31
CA ASP A 230 -4.56 -3.27 16.22
C ASP A 230 -5.69 -4.31 16.21
N ALA A 231 -6.96 -3.89 16.23
CA ALA A 231 -8.09 -4.79 16.10
C ALA A 231 -8.00 -5.66 14.83
N PRO A 232 -8.42 -6.95 14.89
CA PRO A 232 -8.38 -7.86 13.74
C PRO A 232 -9.22 -7.38 12.56
N THR A 233 -10.38 -6.79 12.84
CA THR A 233 -11.24 -6.18 11.84
C THR A 233 -10.87 -4.71 11.66
N LYS A 234 -10.48 -4.32 10.45
CA LYS A 234 -10.15 -2.93 10.14
C LYS A 234 -11.40 -2.11 9.82
N GLY A 235 -11.35 -0.84 10.21
CA GLY A 235 -12.39 0.17 9.97
C GLY A 235 -11.78 1.47 9.46
N VAL A 236 -12.57 2.55 9.45
CA VAL A 236 -12.08 3.88 9.02
C VAL A 236 -11.65 4.70 10.23
N LEU A 237 -10.42 5.24 10.18
CA LEU A 237 -9.97 6.31 11.07
C LEU A 237 -10.13 7.66 10.35
N LEU A 238 -10.90 8.55 10.96
CA LEU A 238 -10.94 9.98 10.63
C LEU A 238 -10.29 10.76 11.78
N ASP A 239 -9.30 11.58 11.48
CA ASP A 239 -8.78 12.56 12.45
C ASP A 239 -9.23 13.97 12.03
N MET A 240 -9.97 14.66 12.90
CA MET A 240 -10.42 16.03 12.66
C MET A 240 -9.28 17.03 12.84
N CYS A 241 -8.17 16.64 13.46
CA CYS A 241 -6.97 17.47 13.52
C CYS A 241 -6.27 17.49 12.15
N PHE A 242 -6.05 18.71 11.64
CA PHE A 242 -5.40 18.93 10.34
C PHE A 242 -3.97 19.47 10.48
N LYS A 243 -3.50 19.69 11.71
CA LYS A 243 -2.18 20.27 11.99
C LYS A 243 -1.41 19.37 12.97
N PRO A 244 -0.39 18.63 12.48
CA PRO A 244 0.08 18.53 11.10
C PRO A 244 -0.90 17.77 10.19
N ARG A 245 -0.74 17.89 8.85
CA ARG A 245 -1.54 17.12 7.86
C ARG A 245 -1.48 15.60 8.03
N GLN A 246 -0.46 15.11 8.74
CA GLN A 246 -0.24 13.71 9.07
C GLN A 246 -0.04 13.63 10.58
N THR A 247 -1.16 13.57 11.32
CA THR A 247 -1.18 13.46 12.78
C THR A 247 -0.59 12.13 13.24
N ARG A 248 -0.28 12.01 14.53
CA ARG A 248 0.23 10.76 15.11
C ARG A 248 -0.76 9.61 14.90
N PHE A 249 -2.06 9.84 15.09
CA PHE A 249 -3.08 8.80 14.86
C PHE A 249 -3.15 8.36 13.39
N LEU A 250 -3.12 9.30 12.44
CA LEU A 250 -3.11 8.95 11.01
C LEU A 250 -1.84 8.19 10.60
N LYS A 251 -0.68 8.53 11.16
CA LYS A 251 0.58 7.79 10.92
C LYS A 251 0.50 6.37 11.50
N MET A 252 0.02 6.22 12.73
CA MET A 252 -0.16 4.92 13.38
C MET A 252 -1.09 4.01 12.57
N ALA A 253 -2.22 4.55 12.11
CA ALA A 253 -3.17 3.81 11.29
C ALA A 253 -2.60 3.44 9.91
N ARG A 254 -1.87 4.35 9.25
CA ARG A 254 -1.22 4.06 7.97
C ARG A 254 -0.16 2.98 8.07
N GLN A 255 0.67 3.00 9.10
CA GLN A 255 1.65 1.94 9.34
C GLN A 255 0.98 0.58 9.45
N ARG A 256 -0.17 0.52 10.14
CA ARG A 256 -1.00 -0.68 10.29
C ARG A 256 -1.92 -0.98 9.10
N GLY A 257 -1.92 -0.11 8.08
CA GLY A 257 -2.63 -0.28 6.82
C GLY A 257 -1.71 -0.67 5.66
N LYS A 258 -0.40 -0.65 5.86
CA LYS A 258 0.63 -1.09 4.90
C LYS A 258 0.84 -2.60 5.00
N HIS A 259 -0.22 -3.38 4.88
CA HIS A 259 -0.04 -4.82 4.67
C HIS A 259 0.30 -5.08 3.20
N ILE A 260 1.05 -6.16 2.94
CA ILE A 260 1.16 -6.73 1.59
C ILE A 260 -0.27 -6.94 1.08
N ASN A 261 -0.69 -6.13 0.11
CA ASN A 261 -2.04 -6.20 -0.42
C ASN A 261 -2.07 -7.15 -1.63
N LEU A 262 -2.20 -8.45 -1.36
CA LEU A 262 -2.35 -9.47 -2.39
C LEU A 262 -3.79 -9.59 -2.91
N SER A 263 -4.74 -8.80 -2.40
CA SER A 263 -6.16 -8.90 -2.78
C SER A 263 -6.38 -8.64 -4.27
N GLN A 264 -5.64 -7.72 -4.87
CA GLN A 264 -5.78 -7.40 -6.30
C GLN A 264 -5.33 -8.56 -7.19
N ILE A 265 -4.26 -9.26 -6.82
CA ILE A 265 -3.74 -10.43 -7.53
C ILE A 265 -4.75 -11.58 -7.44
N ALA A 266 -5.28 -11.86 -6.25
CA ALA A 266 -6.30 -12.88 -6.06
C ALA A 266 -7.62 -12.55 -6.79
N GLN A 267 -8.08 -11.31 -6.71
CA GLN A 267 -9.29 -10.85 -7.43
C GLN A 267 -9.14 -10.91 -8.95
N ALA A 268 -7.93 -10.68 -9.48
CA ALA A 268 -7.66 -10.82 -10.90
C ALA A 268 -7.73 -12.29 -11.36
N GLY A 269 -7.51 -13.26 -10.46
CA GLY A 269 -7.63 -14.69 -10.74
C GLY A 269 -6.31 -15.45 -10.78
N PHE A 270 -5.23 -14.89 -10.26
CA PHE A 270 -4.00 -15.64 -10.05
C PHE A 270 -4.19 -16.70 -8.96
N GLN A 271 -3.51 -17.84 -9.12
CA GLN A 271 -3.57 -18.97 -8.20
C GLN A 271 -2.34 -19.05 -7.28
N GLY A 272 -1.25 -18.38 -7.65
CA GLY A 272 -0.01 -18.40 -6.89
C GLY A 272 0.79 -17.10 -7.02
N VAL A 273 1.77 -16.95 -6.14
CA VAL A 273 2.65 -15.79 -6.05
C VAL A 273 4.08 -16.23 -5.73
N GLU A 274 5.05 -15.56 -6.34
CA GLU A 274 6.46 -15.66 -5.94
C GLU A 274 6.73 -14.61 -4.86
N ILE A 275 7.47 -14.97 -3.82
CA ILE A 275 7.80 -14.04 -2.73
C ILE A 275 9.25 -13.59 -2.88
N PHE A 276 9.46 -12.27 -2.93
CA PHE A 276 10.79 -11.70 -2.85
C PHE A 276 11.26 -11.65 -1.39
N TYR A 277 12.50 -12.04 -1.13
CA TYR A 277 13.09 -12.02 0.20
C TYR A 277 13.14 -10.60 0.75
N GLU A 278 13.36 -9.62 -0.12
CA GLU A 278 13.31 -8.19 0.19
C GLU A 278 11.93 -7.74 0.71
N ASP A 279 10.83 -8.34 0.26
CA ASP A 279 9.49 -8.04 0.80
C ASP A 279 9.39 -8.47 2.27
N LEU A 280 9.97 -9.62 2.61
CA LEU A 280 10.04 -10.09 3.99
C LEU A 280 10.97 -9.21 4.83
N GLU A 281 12.09 -8.76 4.28
CA GLU A 281 12.96 -7.80 4.96
C GLU A 281 12.26 -6.46 5.21
N TYR A 282 11.47 -5.97 4.26
CA TYR A 282 10.69 -4.74 4.42
C TYR A 282 9.70 -4.87 5.58
N LEU A 283 8.89 -5.94 5.60
CA LEU A 283 7.97 -6.21 6.70
C LEU A 283 8.68 -6.42 8.04
N ALA A 284 9.80 -7.14 8.05
CA ALA A 284 10.59 -7.34 9.25
C ALA A 284 11.11 -6.01 9.80
N LYS A 285 11.48 -5.07 8.92
CA LYS A 285 11.95 -3.73 9.29
C LYS A 285 10.88 -2.86 9.95
N GLU A 286 9.61 -3.09 9.64
CA GLU A 286 8.50 -2.41 10.34
C GLU A 286 8.43 -2.78 11.83
N LYS A 287 8.97 -3.96 12.20
CA LYS A 287 9.01 -4.48 13.57
C LYS A 287 10.39 -4.32 14.25
N GLY A 288 11.38 -3.73 13.58
CA GLY A 288 12.72 -3.49 14.13
C GLY A 288 13.85 -3.81 13.14
N GLN A 289 14.97 -4.35 13.63
CA GLN A 289 16.02 -4.86 12.73
C GLN A 289 15.55 -6.17 12.07
N PRO A 290 16.00 -6.51 10.84
CA PRO A 290 15.64 -7.77 10.17
C PRO A 290 16.40 -8.95 10.79
N THR A 291 16.16 -9.22 12.07
CA THR A 291 16.65 -10.41 12.78
C THR A 291 15.97 -11.66 12.22
N GLU A 292 16.53 -12.84 12.48
CA GLU A 292 15.88 -14.10 12.10
C GLU A 292 14.44 -14.17 12.64
N GLU A 293 14.23 -13.80 13.91
CA GLU A 293 12.89 -13.78 14.51
C GLU A 293 11.90 -12.90 13.74
N ASN A 294 12.31 -11.67 13.40
CA ASN A 294 11.44 -10.74 12.66
C ASN A 294 11.18 -11.21 11.23
N LEU A 295 12.15 -11.84 10.57
CA LEU A 295 11.97 -12.44 9.24
C LEU A 295 11.00 -13.62 9.28
N LEU A 296 11.09 -14.49 10.30
CA LEU A 296 10.15 -15.60 10.47
C LEU A 296 8.74 -15.08 10.79
N ALA A 297 8.61 -13.98 11.54
CA ALA A 297 7.34 -13.32 11.78
C ALA A 297 6.74 -12.72 10.50
N ALA A 298 7.55 -12.04 9.69
CA ALA A 298 7.14 -11.53 8.38
C ALA A 298 6.70 -12.64 7.43
N ALA A 299 7.39 -13.78 7.43
CA ALA A 299 7.01 -14.96 6.64
C ALA A 299 5.65 -15.53 7.08
N ARG A 300 5.38 -15.62 8.39
CA ARG A 300 4.08 -16.08 8.92
C ARG A 300 2.94 -15.14 8.52
N GLU A 301 3.18 -13.83 8.62
CA GLU A 301 2.21 -12.82 8.19
C GLU A 301 1.93 -12.93 6.69
N THR A 302 2.97 -13.01 5.87
CA THR A 302 2.86 -13.20 4.41
C THR A 302 2.08 -14.47 4.08
N LYS A 303 2.39 -15.61 4.72
CA LYS A 303 1.66 -16.85 4.51
C LYS A 303 0.18 -16.73 4.88
N ASN A 304 -0.14 -16.07 5.99
CA ASN A 304 -1.52 -15.86 6.39
C ASN A 304 -2.30 -15.02 5.37
N ILE A 305 -1.67 -13.99 4.79
CA ILE A 305 -2.26 -13.17 3.72
C ILE A 305 -2.49 -14.03 2.47
N CYS A 306 -1.51 -14.83 2.06
CA CYS A 306 -1.67 -15.76 0.92
C CYS A 306 -2.82 -16.75 1.16
N ASN A 307 -2.88 -17.38 2.33
CA ASN A 307 -3.94 -18.33 2.68
C ASN A 307 -5.33 -17.67 2.70
N HIS A 308 -5.43 -16.44 3.24
CA HIS A 308 -6.68 -15.68 3.28
C HIS A 308 -7.22 -15.41 1.87
N HIS A 309 -6.33 -15.23 0.90
CA HIS A 309 -6.67 -14.98 -0.49
C HIS A 309 -6.65 -16.21 -1.40
N GLY A 310 -6.40 -17.40 -0.84
CA GLY A 310 -6.32 -18.65 -1.62
C GLY A 310 -5.14 -18.70 -2.60
N LEU A 311 -4.04 -17.99 -2.30
CA LEU A 311 -2.83 -17.97 -3.13
C LEU A 311 -1.80 -18.97 -2.61
N GLU A 312 -1.26 -19.80 -3.52
CA GLU A 312 -0.11 -20.65 -3.24
C GLU A 312 1.19 -19.86 -3.35
N VAL A 313 2.17 -20.15 -2.49
CA VAL A 313 3.51 -19.58 -2.64
C VAL A 313 4.32 -20.49 -3.54
N ILE A 314 4.68 -20.01 -4.72
CA ILE A 314 5.41 -20.80 -5.73
C ILE A 314 6.83 -21.08 -5.25
N GLY A 315 7.54 -20.03 -4.80
CA GLY A 315 8.91 -20.12 -4.32
C GLY A 315 9.34 -18.84 -3.59
N LEU A 316 10.47 -18.93 -2.89
CA LEU A 316 11.16 -17.78 -2.31
C LEU A 316 12.36 -17.41 -3.17
N GLN A 317 12.46 -16.14 -3.53
CA GLN A 317 13.50 -15.64 -4.40
C GLN A 317 13.93 -14.22 -4.02
N PRO A 318 15.02 -13.69 -4.58
CA PRO A 318 16.16 -14.41 -5.11
C PRO A 318 17.21 -14.70 -4.02
N PHE A 319 17.78 -15.91 -4.00
CA PHE A 319 18.97 -16.20 -3.20
C PHE A 319 20.23 -15.74 -3.96
N MET A 320 20.48 -14.43 -3.89
CA MET A 320 21.45 -13.74 -4.74
C MET A 320 22.91 -14.01 -4.40
N PHE A 321 23.76 -13.94 -5.43
CA PHE A 321 25.22 -13.89 -5.34
C PHE A 321 25.82 -15.10 -4.62
N TYR A 322 25.54 -16.30 -5.12
CA TYR A 322 25.93 -17.54 -4.47
C TYR A 322 27.07 -18.27 -5.18
N GLU A 323 26.94 -18.59 -6.47
CA GLU A 323 27.94 -19.43 -7.11
C GLU A 323 29.23 -18.71 -7.47
N GLY A 324 30.29 -19.51 -7.56
CA GLY A 324 31.58 -19.11 -8.08
C GLY A 324 32.38 -18.24 -7.12
N LEU A 325 32.00 -18.15 -5.84
CA LEU A 325 32.67 -17.30 -4.86
C LEU A 325 34.11 -17.76 -4.62
N LEU A 326 35.07 -16.87 -4.92
CA LEU A 326 36.50 -17.12 -4.69
C LEU A 326 36.84 -17.12 -3.20
N ASP A 327 36.23 -16.20 -2.45
CA ASP A 327 36.37 -16.13 -1.00
C ASP A 327 35.44 -17.16 -0.35
N ARG A 328 36.03 -18.21 0.22
CA ARG A 328 35.29 -19.30 0.84
C ARG A 328 34.67 -18.91 2.19
N ASP A 329 35.14 -17.84 2.85
CA ASP A 329 34.48 -17.32 4.06
C ASP A 329 33.16 -16.62 3.69
N VAL A 330 33.14 -15.87 2.57
CA VAL A 330 31.90 -15.28 2.03
C VAL A 330 30.92 -16.37 1.61
N HIS A 331 31.41 -17.45 0.99
CA HIS A 331 30.60 -18.63 0.70
C HIS A 331 29.96 -19.23 1.96
N GLN A 332 30.75 -19.43 3.03
CA GLN A 332 30.23 -19.96 4.29
C GLN A 332 29.19 -19.05 4.95
N GLN A 333 29.31 -17.72 4.80
CA GLN A 333 28.27 -16.78 5.24
C GLN A 333 26.96 -16.94 4.46
N LYS A 334 27.04 -17.23 3.15
CA LYS A 334 25.85 -17.54 2.34
C LYS A 334 25.19 -18.84 2.80
N ILE A 335 25.97 -19.89 3.04
CA ILE A 335 25.48 -21.15 3.61
C ILE A 335 24.80 -20.92 4.97
N ALA A 336 25.40 -20.10 5.84
CA ALA A 336 24.78 -19.74 7.12
C ALA A 336 23.42 -19.04 6.93
N LYS A 337 23.31 -18.11 5.97
CA LYS A 337 22.04 -17.44 5.62
C LYS A 337 21.00 -18.41 5.05
N LEU A 338 21.43 -19.42 4.29
CA LEU A 338 20.55 -20.44 3.71
C LEU A 338 19.77 -21.23 4.78
N HIS A 339 20.35 -21.44 5.96
CA HIS A 339 19.64 -22.08 7.07
C HIS A 339 18.41 -21.29 7.54
N THR A 340 18.47 -19.95 7.53
CA THR A 340 17.30 -19.11 7.80
C THR A 340 16.29 -19.21 6.66
N TRP A 341 16.74 -19.27 5.41
CA TRP A 341 15.86 -19.49 4.25
C TRP A 341 15.07 -20.79 4.34
N PHE A 342 15.71 -21.90 4.75
CA PHE A 342 15.01 -23.18 4.98
C PHE A 342 13.87 -23.06 6.00
N LYS A 343 14.01 -22.23 7.03
CA LYS A 343 12.94 -21.97 8.00
C LYS A 343 11.82 -21.13 7.38
N ILE A 344 12.17 -20.11 6.59
CA ILE A 344 11.22 -19.22 5.92
C ILE A 344 10.36 -20.00 4.92
N ILE A 345 10.95 -20.81 4.03
CA ILE A 345 10.16 -21.52 3.00
C ILE A 345 9.19 -22.54 3.60
N LYS A 346 9.58 -23.19 4.71
CA LYS A 346 8.68 -24.09 5.48
C LYS A 346 7.48 -23.34 6.04
N ILE A 347 7.68 -22.10 6.50
CA ILE A 347 6.58 -21.23 6.95
C ILE A 347 5.70 -20.81 5.77
N LEU A 348 6.31 -20.42 4.65
CA LEU A 348 5.58 -20.04 3.42
C LEU A 348 4.86 -21.24 2.76
N GLY A 349 5.21 -22.46 3.15
CA GLY A 349 4.62 -23.68 2.61
C GLY A 349 5.04 -23.97 1.17
N THR A 350 6.25 -23.56 0.80
CA THR A 350 6.89 -23.92 -0.48
C THR A 350 8.16 -24.73 -0.21
N ASP A 351 8.57 -25.53 -1.18
CA ASP A 351 9.83 -26.25 -1.19
C ASP A 351 10.84 -25.65 -2.18
N ILE A 352 10.54 -24.54 -2.86
CA ILE A 352 11.42 -23.94 -3.87
C ILE A 352 12.17 -22.71 -3.34
N ILE A 353 13.50 -22.70 -3.54
CA ILE A 353 14.36 -21.52 -3.47
C ILE A 353 14.92 -21.25 -4.87
N GLN A 354 14.76 -20.03 -5.37
CA GLN A 354 15.38 -19.63 -6.65
C GLN A 354 16.76 -19.02 -6.42
N ILE A 355 17.72 -19.47 -7.21
CA ILE A 355 19.09 -18.94 -7.24
C ILE A 355 19.30 -18.35 -8.63
N PRO A 356 19.36 -17.02 -8.81
CA PRO A 356 19.74 -16.45 -10.09
C PRO A 356 21.26 -16.47 -10.26
N SER A 357 21.70 -16.51 -11.52
CA SER A 357 23.11 -16.50 -11.87
C SER A 357 23.84 -15.26 -11.34
N ASN A 358 25.05 -15.43 -10.83
CA ASN A 358 25.86 -14.38 -10.26
C ASN A 358 26.31 -13.38 -11.33
N PHE A 359 26.13 -12.10 -11.02
CA PHE A 359 26.47 -10.97 -11.89
C PHE A 359 27.42 -9.97 -11.22
N GLN A 360 28.07 -10.36 -10.12
CA GLN A 360 29.11 -9.51 -9.52
C GLN A 360 30.27 -9.33 -10.50
N PRO A 361 30.87 -8.12 -10.56
CA PRO A 361 31.98 -7.85 -11.46
C PRO A 361 33.31 -8.47 -10.98
N ASP A 362 33.41 -8.73 -9.67
CA ASP A 362 34.62 -9.21 -8.99
C ASP A 362 34.28 -10.21 -7.88
N GLY A 363 35.32 -10.84 -7.30
CA GLY A 363 35.17 -11.80 -6.21
C GLY A 363 34.60 -13.17 -6.61
N ILE A 364 34.37 -13.39 -7.91
CA ILE A 364 33.79 -14.63 -8.46
C ILE A 364 34.62 -15.21 -9.61
N SER A 365 34.52 -16.53 -9.81
CA SER A 365 35.21 -17.30 -10.85
C SER A 365 34.23 -17.85 -11.89
N GLY A 366 34.68 -17.90 -13.14
CA GLY A 366 34.01 -18.64 -14.22
C GLY A 366 34.43 -20.10 -14.31
N ASP A 367 35.23 -20.58 -13.37
CA ASP A 367 35.58 -22.01 -13.26
C ASP A 367 34.33 -22.84 -12.98
N LEU A 368 33.94 -23.63 -13.97
CA LEU A 368 32.74 -24.45 -13.94
C LEU A 368 32.80 -25.49 -12.82
N ASP A 369 33.97 -26.00 -12.47
CA ASP A 369 34.12 -27.00 -11.40
C ASP A 369 33.81 -26.37 -10.03
N LEU A 370 34.23 -25.12 -9.83
CA LEU A 370 33.91 -24.36 -8.62
C LEU A 370 32.40 -24.07 -8.54
N ILE A 371 31.82 -23.54 -9.62
CA ILE A 371 30.37 -23.24 -9.69
C ILE A 371 29.54 -24.49 -9.40
N VAL A 372 29.87 -25.61 -10.05
CA VAL A 372 29.18 -26.88 -9.83
C VAL A 372 29.36 -27.35 -8.38
N SER A 373 30.54 -27.20 -7.79
CA SER A 373 30.78 -27.60 -6.39
C SER A 373 29.94 -26.80 -5.40
N ASP A 374 29.77 -25.50 -5.61
CA ASP A 374 28.88 -24.65 -4.80
C ASP A 374 27.43 -25.12 -4.92
N MET A 375 26.98 -25.41 -6.15
CA MET A 375 25.61 -25.84 -6.41
C MET A 375 25.32 -27.26 -5.87
N ILE A 376 26.29 -28.17 -5.87
CA ILE A 376 26.18 -29.47 -5.20
C ILE A 376 25.98 -29.29 -3.69
N GLU A 377 26.70 -28.37 -3.05
CA GLU A 377 26.61 -28.16 -1.61
C GLU A 377 25.20 -27.70 -1.19
N VAL A 378 24.60 -26.73 -1.88
CA VAL A 378 23.21 -26.31 -1.57
C VAL A 378 22.21 -27.41 -1.86
N ALA A 379 22.35 -28.12 -2.98
CA ALA A 379 21.47 -29.23 -3.32
C ALA A 379 21.51 -30.32 -2.25
N ASP A 380 22.70 -30.72 -1.80
CA ASP A 380 22.89 -31.72 -0.73
C ASP A 380 22.36 -31.24 0.63
N LEU A 381 22.44 -29.94 0.93
CA LEU A 381 21.81 -29.34 2.12
C LEU A 381 20.28 -29.33 2.02
N GLY A 382 19.73 -29.07 0.83
CA GLY A 382 18.30 -29.12 0.57
C GLY A 382 17.71 -30.53 0.68
N LEU A 383 18.44 -31.56 0.23
CA LEU A 383 18.05 -32.96 0.37
C LEU A 383 17.98 -33.43 1.83
N LYS A 384 18.70 -32.77 2.74
CA LYS A 384 18.65 -33.05 4.18
C LYS A 384 17.45 -32.40 4.88
N GLN A 385 16.67 -31.57 4.19
CA GLN A 385 15.45 -30.99 4.73
C GLN A 385 14.28 -31.98 4.60
N GLU A 386 13.27 -31.79 5.45
CA GLU A 386 12.00 -32.53 5.40
C GLU A 386 10.83 -31.53 5.28
N PRO A 387 10.06 -31.55 4.18
CA PRO A 387 10.38 -32.25 2.92
C PRO A 387 11.66 -31.71 2.26
N PRO A 388 12.28 -32.43 1.31
CA PRO A 388 13.44 -31.96 0.58
C PRO A 388 13.19 -30.62 -0.11
N VAL A 389 14.16 -29.70 0.00
CA VAL A 389 14.08 -28.37 -0.62
C VAL A 389 14.66 -28.43 -2.03
N ARG A 390 13.89 -27.93 -3.00
CA ARG A 390 14.25 -27.77 -4.41
C ARG A 390 14.88 -26.41 -4.68
N PHE A 391 15.87 -26.40 -5.57
CA PHE A 391 16.54 -25.18 -6.03
C PHE A 391 16.30 -24.98 -7.52
N ALA A 392 15.69 -23.85 -7.88
CA ALA A 392 15.52 -23.43 -9.25
C ALA A 392 16.65 -22.46 -9.62
N TYR A 393 17.64 -22.94 -10.37
CA TYR A 393 18.71 -22.10 -10.90
C TYR A 393 18.22 -21.33 -12.13
N GLU A 394 18.54 -20.04 -12.22
CA GLU A 394 18.08 -19.18 -13.32
C GLU A 394 19.28 -18.49 -13.98
N SER A 395 19.36 -18.56 -15.31
CA SER A 395 20.36 -17.82 -16.08
C SER A 395 19.86 -16.43 -16.42
N LEU A 396 20.45 -15.40 -15.80
CA LEU A 396 20.14 -14.02 -16.13
C LEU A 396 20.84 -13.63 -17.44
N ALA A 397 20.19 -12.90 -18.34
CA ALA A 397 20.79 -12.49 -19.62
C ALA A 397 22.05 -11.60 -19.49
N TRP A 398 22.33 -11.15 -18.25
CA TRP A 398 23.47 -10.36 -17.84
C TRP A 398 24.34 -11.03 -16.75
N GLY A 399 24.17 -12.33 -16.48
CA GLY A 399 25.06 -13.06 -15.58
C GLY A 399 26.52 -12.99 -16.05
N THR A 400 27.47 -12.93 -15.11
CA THR A 400 28.89 -12.68 -15.44
C THR A 400 29.50 -13.84 -16.22
N TYR A 401 29.26 -15.08 -15.76
CA TYR A 401 29.78 -16.29 -16.39
C TYR A 401 28.68 -17.23 -16.90
N VAL A 402 27.50 -17.20 -16.30
CA VAL A 402 26.35 -18.00 -16.70
C VAL A 402 25.25 -17.05 -17.16
N SER A 403 25.01 -16.95 -18.46
CA SER A 403 24.06 -15.99 -19.03
C SER A 403 23.12 -16.55 -20.08
N THR A 404 23.21 -17.85 -20.34
CA THR A 404 22.43 -18.59 -21.32
C THR A 404 21.87 -19.85 -20.68
N TRP A 405 20.73 -20.32 -21.18
CA TRP A 405 20.07 -21.51 -20.64
C TRP A 405 20.89 -22.79 -20.84
N ASP A 406 21.73 -22.86 -21.88
CA ASP A 406 22.56 -24.02 -22.22
C ASP A 406 23.72 -24.22 -21.22
N THR A 407 24.39 -23.13 -20.83
CA THR A 407 25.43 -23.16 -19.77
C THR A 407 24.80 -23.48 -18.42
N MET A 408 23.63 -22.91 -18.12
CA MET A 408 22.85 -23.27 -16.94
C MET A 408 22.49 -24.76 -16.93
N TRP A 409 22.12 -25.32 -18.10
CA TRP A 409 21.80 -26.73 -18.23
C TRP A 409 23.02 -27.63 -18.02
N GLU A 410 24.19 -27.28 -18.56
CA GLU A 410 25.43 -28.00 -18.29
C GLU A 410 25.72 -28.09 -16.78
N ILE A 411 25.54 -26.99 -16.05
CA ILE A 411 25.68 -26.97 -14.58
C ILE A 411 24.68 -27.93 -13.94
N ILE A 412 23.40 -27.89 -14.33
CA ILE A 412 22.36 -28.77 -13.77
C ILE A 412 22.68 -30.25 -14.01
N GLN A 413 23.17 -30.59 -15.21
CA GLN A 413 23.60 -31.96 -15.54
C GLN A 413 24.79 -32.40 -14.69
N ARG A 414 25.74 -31.50 -14.43
CA ARG A 414 26.93 -31.80 -13.63
C ARG A 414 26.67 -31.86 -12.13
N VAL A 415 25.70 -31.08 -11.62
CA VAL A 415 25.26 -31.14 -10.23
C VAL A 415 24.57 -32.47 -9.93
N ASP A 416 23.75 -32.96 -10.86
CA ASP A 416 23.11 -34.28 -10.81
C ASP A 416 22.46 -34.59 -9.45
N ARG A 417 21.54 -33.72 -9.00
CA ARG A 417 20.72 -33.92 -7.80
C ARG A 417 19.24 -33.76 -8.10
N PRO A 418 18.35 -34.63 -7.62
CA PRO A 418 16.93 -34.60 -8.00
C PRO A 418 16.22 -33.31 -7.60
N ASN A 419 16.68 -32.64 -6.54
CA ASN A 419 16.16 -31.37 -6.05
C ASN A 419 16.84 -30.14 -6.66
N PHE A 420 17.76 -30.29 -7.62
CA PHE A 420 18.39 -29.16 -8.31
C PHE A 420 17.96 -29.14 -9.78
N GLY A 421 17.34 -28.03 -10.19
CA GLY A 421 16.72 -27.83 -11.49
C GLY A 421 16.79 -26.36 -11.90
N CYS A 422 15.91 -25.93 -12.80
CA CYS A 422 15.89 -24.57 -13.32
C CYS A 422 14.54 -23.86 -13.23
N CYS A 423 14.61 -22.54 -13.25
CA CYS A 423 13.57 -21.65 -13.76
C CYS A 423 13.94 -21.27 -15.20
N LEU A 424 12.99 -21.40 -16.14
CA LEU A 424 13.16 -20.89 -17.50
C LEU A 424 12.40 -19.55 -17.62
N ASP A 425 13.14 -18.46 -17.85
CA ASP A 425 12.56 -17.13 -18.08
C ASP A 425 12.66 -16.73 -19.56
N THR A 426 11.51 -16.50 -20.19
CA THR A 426 11.42 -16.05 -21.59
C THR A 426 12.15 -14.73 -21.87
N PHE A 427 12.14 -13.77 -20.92
CA PHE A 427 12.87 -12.52 -21.08
C PHE A 427 14.37 -12.78 -21.05
N ASN A 428 14.86 -13.64 -20.14
CA ASN A 428 16.28 -13.92 -20.08
C ASN A 428 16.77 -14.69 -21.31
N ILE A 429 16.01 -15.69 -21.78
CA ILE A 429 16.33 -16.45 -22.99
C ILE A 429 16.38 -15.51 -24.22
N ALA A 430 15.28 -14.82 -24.52
CA ALA A 430 15.22 -13.93 -25.69
C ALA A 430 16.14 -12.70 -25.53
N GLY A 431 16.20 -12.16 -24.32
CA GLY A 431 17.04 -11.03 -23.95
C GLY A 431 18.52 -11.29 -24.19
N ARG A 432 18.97 -12.54 -24.05
CA ARG A 432 20.36 -12.90 -24.28
C ARG A 432 20.69 -13.14 -25.75
N VAL A 433 19.92 -13.98 -26.44
CA VAL A 433 20.31 -14.51 -27.76
C VAL A 433 19.61 -13.84 -28.93
N TRP A 434 18.59 -13.02 -28.68
CA TRP A 434 17.79 -12.37 -29.72
C TRP A 434 17.82 -10.83 -29.61
N ALA A 435 17.66 -10.29 -28.40
CA ALA A 435 17.63 -8.85 -28.17
C ALA A 435 18.98 -8.24 -27.74
N ASP A 436 19.15 -6.97 -28.09
CA ASP A 436 20.21 -6.12 -27.55
C ASP A 436 19.67 -4.69 -27.34
N PRO A 437 19.41 -4.27 -26.10
CA PRO A 437 18.89 -2.93 -25.82
C PRO A 437 19.91 -1.82 -26.10
N ALA A 438 21.21 -2.14 -26.24
CA ALA A 438 22.25 -1.19 -26.61
C ALA A 438 22.46 -1.08 -28.12
N SER A 439 21.76 -1.89 -28.91
CA SER A 439 21.82 -1.87 -30.38
C SER A 439 20.74 -0.95 -30.97
N PRO A 440 21.03 -0.14 -32.00
CA PRO A 440 20.02 0.63 -32.72
C PRO A 440 18.88 -0.21 -33.32
N SER A 441 19.15 -1.48 -33.65
CA SER A 441 18.11 -2.37 -34.17
C SER A 441 17.20 -2.94 -33.06
N GLY A 442 17.69 -2.91 -31.80
CA GLY A 442 17.12 -3.63 -30.66
C GLY A 442 17.41 -5.14 -30.64
N LYS A 443 18.17 -5.65 -31.62
CA LYS A 443 18.47 -7.07 -31.82
C LYS A 443 19.97 -7.32 -31.91
N VAL A 444 20.39 -8.54 -31.58
CA VAL A 444 21.72 -9.04 -31.95
C VAL A 444 21.78 -9.36 -33.46
N PRO A 445 22.98 -9.48 -34.06
CA PRO A 445 23.12 -9.98 -35.43
C PRO A 445 22.51 -11.37 -35.61
N ASP A 446 21.82 -11.61 -36.73
CA ASP A 446 21.17 -12.89 -37.08
C ASP A 446 20.19 -13.42 -36.02
N ALA A 447 19.63 -12.54 -35.20
CA ALA A 447 18.81 -12.85 -34.03
C ALA A 447 17.74 -13.94 -34.26
N ASP A 448 16.98 -13.85 -35.35
CA ASP A 448 15.89 -14.80 -35.62
C ASP A 448 16.43 -16.22 -35.88
N ALA A 449 17.56 -16.36 -36.59
CA ALA A 449 18.20 -17.66 -36.82
C ALA A 449 18.88 -18.21 -35.55
N VAL A 450 19.52 -17.34 -34.77
CA VAL A 450 20.16 -17.70 -33.50
C VAL A 450 19.13 -18.20 -32.49
N LEU A 451 18.00 -17.50 -32.35
CA LEU A 451 16.93 -17.92 -31.45
C LEU A 451 16.31 -19.24 -31.91
N ALA A 452 15.99 -19.39 -33.20
CA ALA A 452 15.42 -20.63 -33.71
C ALA A 452 16.32 -21.84 -33.44
N HIS A 453 17.64 -21.69 -33.65
CA HIS A 453 18.61 -22.74 -33.32
C HIS A 453 18.67 -23.01 -31.81
N SER A 454 18.66 -21.97 -30.99
CA SER A 454 18.67 -22.09 -29.53
C SER A 454 17.43 -22.83 -29.01
N LEU A 455 16.24 -22.54 -29.53
CA LEU A 455 14.99 -23.17 -29.14
C LEU A 455 14.91 -24.64 -29.60
N ASP A 456 15.35 -24.96 -30.82
CA ASP A 456 15.47 -26.34 -31.30
C ASP A 456 16.45 -27.16 -30.44
N HIS A 457 17.56 -26.55 -30.02
CA HIS A 457 18.50 -27.18 -29.10
C HIS A 457 17.90 -27.39 -27.72
N LEU A 458 17.15 -26.41 -27.19
CA LEU A 458 16.49 -26.47 -25.88
C LEU A 458 15.59 -27.70 -25.75
N VAL A 459 14.69 -27.92 -26.73
CA VAL A 459 13.75 -29.05 -26.74
C VAL A 459 14.47 -30.40 -26.77
N LYS A 460 15.63 -30.49 -27.44
CA LYS A 460 16.39 -31.74 -27.57
C LYS A 460 17.25 -32.05 -26.35
N THR A 461 17.50 -31.07 -25.50
CA THR A 461 18.56 -31.15 -24.49
C THR A 461 18.04 -31.06 -23.06
N ILE A 462 17.02 -30.23 -22.79
CA ILE A 462 16.46 -30.10 -21.44
C ILE A 462 15.59 -31.32 -21.11
N ASP A 463 15.82 -31.94 -19.95
CA ASP A 463 14.85 -32.82 -19.32
C ASP A 463 13.81 -31.97 -18.56
N VAL A 464 12.58 -31.97 -19.06
CA VAL A 464 11.47 -31.17 -18.50
C VAL A 464 11.23 -31.44 -17.01
N LYS A 465 11.61 -32.61 -16.47
CA LYS A 465 11.48 -32.93 -15.03
C LYS A 465 12.38 -32.06 -14.14
N LYS A 466 13.38 -31.41 -14.73
CA LYS A 466 14.28 -30.47 -14.06
C LYS A 466 13.82 -29.01 -14.17
N VAL A 467 12.76 -28.73 -14.92
CA VAL A 467 12.13 -27.41 -14.93
C VAL A 467 11.15 -27.35 -13.77
N PHE A 468 11.38 -26.45 -12.81
CA PHE A 468 10.54 -26.37 -11.59
C PHE A 468 9.40 -25.36 -11.72
N TYR A 469 9.60 -24.29 -12.48
CA TYR A 469 8.56 -23.37 -12.95
C TYR A 469 9.12 -22.50 -14.08
N VAL A 470 8.25 -21.73 -14.74
CA VAL A 470 8.58 -20.90 -15.90
C VAL A 470 8.12 -19.47 -15.65
N GLN A 471 8.95 -18.49 -16.00
CA GLN A 471 8.61 -17.07 -15.98
C GLN A 471 8.38 -16.56 -17.41
N VAL A 472 7.25 -15.88 -17.63
CA VAL A 472 6.86 -15.41 -18.95
C VAL A 472 6.55 -13.91 -18.93
N VAL A 473 7.47 -13.12 -19.48
CA VAL A 473 7.39 -11.66 -19.57
C VAL A 473 8.08 -11.15 -20.82
N ASP A 474 7.58 -10.02 -21.33
CA ASP A 474 8.11 -9.29 -22.49
C ASP A 474 8.93 -8.08 -22.01
N ALA A 475 9.43 -7.29 -22.94
CA ALA A 475 10.04 -6.01 -22.65
C ALA A 475 9.92 -5.02 -23.81
N GLU A 476 9.97 -3.74 -23.45
CA GLU A 476 9.85 -2.61 -24.37
C GLU A 476 11.08 -2.52 -25.29
N LYS A 477 10.86 -2.28 -26.59
CA LYS A 477 11.94 -1.91 -27.51
C LYS A 477 12.43 -0.51 -27.19
N MET A 478 13.70 -0.37 -26.84
CA MET A 478 14.29 0.94 -26.58
C MET A 478 14.25 1.82 -27.84
N GLU A 479 13.66 3.01 -27.71
CA GLU A 479 13.61 3.99 -28.81
C GLU A 479 15.00 4.49 -29.20
N GLN A 480 15.90 4.58 -28.22
CA GLN A 480 17.31 4.91 -28.40
C GLN A 480 18.17 3.83 -27.75
N PRO A 481 19.36 3.53 -28.28
CA PRO A 481 20.30 2.60 -27.65
C PRO A 481 20.51 2.89 -26.16
N LEU A 482 20.39 1.87 -25.33
CA LEU A 482 20.63 1.93 -23.88
C LEU A 482 22.14 1.91 -23.62
N VAL A 483 22.77 3.07 -23.82
CA VAL A 483 24.20 3.35 -23.67
C VAL A 483 24.40 4.59 -22.76
N PRO A 484 25.64 4.98 -22.39
CA PRO A 484 25.87 6.17 -21.57
C PRO A 484 25.15 7.42 -22.11
N GLY A 485 24.35 8.05 -21.25
CA GLY A 485 23.47 9.16 -21.59
C GLY A 485 21.98 8.79 -21.74
N HIS A 486 21.65 7.50 -21.86
CA HIS A 486 20.26 7.04 -21.84
C HIS A 486 19.63 7.19 -20.43
N PRO A 487 18.35 7.56 -20.28
CA PRO A 487 17.71 7.73 -18.96
C PRO A 487 17.76 6.51 -18.04
N PHE A 488 17.79 5.31 -18.64
CA PHE A 488 17.87 4.05 -17.89
C PHE A 488 19.31 3.56 -17.68
N HIS A 489 20.31 4.25 -18.22
CA HIS A 489 21.71 3.83 -18.08
C HIS A 489 22.21 4.11 -16.67
N VAL A 490 22.80 3.08 -16.05
CA VAL A 490 23.53 3.19 -14.78
C VAL A 490 24.95 2.71 -14.99
N ASP A 491 25.92 3.56 -14.62
CA ASP A 491 27.34 3.25 -14.77
C ASP A 491 27.73 1.97 -14.01
N GLY A 492 28.52 1.13 -14.68
CA GLY A 492 28.95 -0.17 -14.14
C GLY A 492 27.89 -1.28 -14.21
N GLN A 493 26.66 -1.01 -14.67
CA GLN A 493 25.63 -2.04 -14.86
C GLN A 493 25.48 -2.43 -16.33
N PRO A 494 25.34 -3.73 -16.66
CA PRO A 494 25.06 -4.17 -18.03
C PRO A 494 23.75 -3.57 -18.57
N ALA A 495 23.72 -3.23 -19.86
CA ALA A 495 22.54 -2.64 -20.50
C ALA A 495 21.27 -3.51 -20.35
N ARG A 496 21.42 -4.83 -20.42
CA ARG A 496 20.32 -5.79 -20.20
C ARG A 496 19.77 -5.78 -18.77
N MET A 497 20.60 -5.54 -17.76
CA MET A 497 20.14 -5.38 -16.37
C MET A 497 19.32 -4.09 -16.22
N ASN A 498 19.84 -2.97 -16.75
CA ASN A 498 19.14 -1.69 -16.75
C ASN A 498 17.80 -1.78 -17.48
N TRP A 499 17.78 -2.46 -18.62
CA TRP A 499 16.57 -2.74 -19.39
C TRP A 499 15.57 -3.59 -18.59
N SER A 500 16.03 -4.72 -18.02
CA SER A 500 15.21 -5.59 -17.18
C SER A 500 14.55 -4.85 -16.03
N ARG A 501 15.25 -3.94 -15.34
CA ARG A 501 14.73 -3.24 -14.16
C ARG A 501 13.69 -2.15 -14.48
N ASN A 502 13.68 -1.63 -15.71
CA ASN A 502 12.91 -0.44 -16.06
C ASN A 502 11.79 -0.70 -17.07
N ALA A 503 11.91 -1.76 -17.87
CA ALA A 503 11.22 -1.84 -19.14
C ALA A 503 10.69 -3.25 -19.49
N ARG A 504 10.57 -4.16 -18.50
CA ARG A 504 9.75 -5.38 -18.72
C ARG A 504 8.27 -5.02 -18.87
N LEU A 505 7.56 -5.86 -19.60
CA LEU A 505 6.14 -5.79 -19.94
C LEU A 505 5.49 -7.17 -19.76
N PHE A 506 4.17 -7.20 -19.69
CA PHE A 506 3.43 -8.46 -19.86
C PHE A 506 3.39 -8.84 -21.34
N LEU A 507 3.05 -10.10 -21.65
CA LEU A 507 2.84 -10.51 -23.05
C LEU A 507 1.73 -9.69 -23.71
N TYR A 508 1.80 -9.58 -25.03
CA TYR A 508 0.79 -8.92 -25.86
C TYR A 508 0.63 -7.41 -25.63
N GLU A 509 1.63 -6.76 -25.04
CA GLU A 509 1.66 -5.30 -24.84
C GLU A 509 2.43 -4.57 -25.96
N GLN A 510 2.18 -4.92 -27.22
CA GLN A 510 2.81 -4.24 -28.36
C GLN A 510 2.43 -2.75 -28.44
N ASP A 511 1.26 -2.36 -27.93
CA ASP A 511 0.85 -0.96 -27.77
C ASP A 511 1.74 -0.18 -26.79
N LYS A 512 2.50 -0.89 -25.95
CA LYS A 512 3.49 -0.35 -25.00
C LYS A 512 4.93 -0.58 -25.43
N GLY A 513 5.12 -1.02 -26.68
CA GLY A 513 6.44 -1.28 -27.25
C GLY A 513 7.00 -2.68 -27.00
N GLY A 514 6.20 -3.63 -26.49
CA GLY A 514 6.58 -5.04 -26.39
C GLY A 514 7.02 -5.60 -27.74
N TYR A 515 8.15 -6.30 -27.78
CA TYR A 515 8.74 -6.74 -29.05
C TYR A 515 9.52 -8.06 -28.99
N LEU A 516 9.76 -8.63 -27.80
CA LEU A 516 10.46 -9.89 -27.71
C LEU A 516 9.60 -11.01 -28.31
N PRO A 517 10.21 -12.06 -28.90
CA PRO A 517 9.49 -13.23 -29.42
C PRO A 517 9.03 -14.17 -28.28
N VAL A 518 8.50 -13.62 -27.18
CA VAL A 518 8.19 -14.37 -25.95
C VAL A 518 7.09 -15.39 -26.12
N VAL A 519 6.12 -15.16 -27.02
CA VAL A 519 5.07 -16.14 -27.33
C VAL A 519 5.68 -17.38 -28.00
N GLU A 520 6.67 -17.21 -28.88
CA GLU A 520 7.38 -18.33 -29.50
C GLU A 520 8.20 -19.12 -28.47
N VAL A 521 8.95 -18.42 -27.61
CA VAL A 521 9.72 -19.06 -26.54
C VAL A 521 8.80 -19.81 -25.57
N ALA A 522 7.70 -19.18 -25.13
CA ALA A 522 6.72 -19.81 -24.25
C ALA A 522 6.07 -21.03 -24.91
N ARG A 523 5.70 -20.94 -26.19
CA ARG A 523 5.17 -22.09 -26.95
C ARG A 523 6.14 -23.26 -26.99
N VAL A 524 7.42 -23.00 -27.21
CA VAL A 524 8.45 -24.05 -27.19
C VAL A 524 8.54 -24.71 -25.81
N ILE A 525 8.57 -23.93 -24.74
CA ILE A 525 8.68 -24.48 -23.37
C ILE A 525 7.40 -25.23 -22.96
N LEU A 526 6.22 -24.66 -23.19
CA LEU A 526 4.96 -25.20 -22.69
C LEU A 526 4.39 -26.31 -23.58
N LYS A 527 4.60 -26.28 -24.90
CA LYS A 527 4.04 -27.28 -25.83
C LYS A 527 5.07 -28.27 -26.35
N GLU A 528 6.23 -27.80 -26.83
CA GLU A 528 7.21 -28.70 -27.46
C GLU A 528 8.06 -29.45 -26.44
N LEU A 529 8.59 -28.74 -25.44
CA LEU A 529 9.26 -29.35 -24.29
C LEU A 529 8.25 -30.05 -23.35
N GLY A 530 6.99 -29.60 -23.38
CA GLY A 530 5.89 -30.22 -22.63
C GLY A 530 5.90 -29.92 -21.14
N PHE A 531 6.32 -28.70 -20.75
CA PHE A 531 6.29 -28.30 -19.35
C PHE A 531 4.86 -28.12 -18.85
N GLU A 532 4.54 -28.81 -17.76
CA GLU A 532 3.30 -28.65 -16.98
C GLU A 532 3.68 -28.22 -15.56
N GLY A 533 3.18 -27.07 -15.11
CA GLY A 533 3.48 -26.54 -13.78
C GLY A 533 3.20 -25.05 -13.68
N TRP A 534 3.83 -24.39 -12.70
CA TRP A 534 3.64 -22.97 -12.46
C TRP A 534 4.21 -22.12 -13.62
N VAL A 535 3.38 -21.24 -14.15
CA VAL A 535 3.77 -20.16 -15.07
C VAL A 535 3.55 -18.84 -14.36
N SER A 536 4.62 -18.09 -14.13
CA SER A 536 4.60 -16.83 -13.41
C SER A 536 5.01 -15.64 -14.30
N MET A 537 4.77 -14.43 -13.80
CA MET A 537 4.91 -13.18 -14.56
C MET A 537 5.76 -12.20 -13.77
N GLU A 538 7.07 -12.32 -13.89
CA GLU A 538 8.02 -11.49 -13.17
C GLU A 538 8.24 -10.13 -13.84
N LEU A 539 7.38 -9.18 -13.50
CA LEU A 539 7.44 -7.83 -14.05
C LEU A 539 8.40 -6.95 -13.23
N PHE A 540 9.40 -6.39 -13.90
CA PHE A 540 10.21 -5.28 -13.39
C PHE A 540 10.07 -4.08 -14.33
N SER A 541 9.25 -3.12 -13.91
CA SER A 541 8.91 -1.97 -14.74
C SER A 541 8.95 -0.69 -13.91
N ARG A 542 9.42 0.40 -14.52
CA ARG A 542 9.32 1.75 -13.93
C ARG A 542 7.91 2.12 -13.50
N THR A 543 6.90 1.55 -14.17
CA THR A 543 5.48 1.77 -13.86
C THR A 543 5.07 1.25 -12.48
N MET A 544 5.85 0.38 -11.86
CA MET A 544 5.61 -0.11 -10.49
C MET A 544 5.96 0.94 -9.42
N ALA A 545 6.76 1.94 -9.77
CA ALA A 545 7.09 3.06 -8.90
C ALA A 545 6.08 4.22 -8.98
N ASP A 546 5.07 4.10 -9.84
CA ASP A 546 4.00 5.10 -9.94
C ASP A 546 3.16 5.09 -8.65
N PRO A 547 3.00 6.24 -7.97
CA PRO A 547 2.26 6.32 -6.71
C PRO A 547 0.74 6.20 -6.86
N ASP A 548 0.20 6.11 -8.07
CA ASP A 548 -1.23 5.94 -8.30
C ASP A 548 -1.75 4.64 -7.60
N PRO A 549 -2.76 4.74 -6.72
CA PRO A 549 -3.25 3.60 -5.95
C PRO A 549 -3.90 2.50 -6.82
N SER A 550 -4.23 2.78 -8.08
CA SER A 550 -4.76 1.80 -9.02
C SER A 550 -3.70 0.91 -9.65
N VAL A 551 -2.41 1.22 -9.50
CA VAL A 551 -1.30 0.49 -10.13
C VAL A 551 -1.34 -1.03 -9.83
N PRO A 552 -1.49 -1.50 -8.58
CA PRO A 552 -1.58 -2.94 -8.31
C PRO A 552 -2.77 -3.62 -9.01
N GLN A 553 -3.92 -2.95 -9.06
CA GLN A 553 -5.10 -3.46 -9.77
C GLN A 553 -4.88 -3.52 -11.28
N SER A 554 -4.35 -2.44 -11.86
CA SER A 554 -4.06 -2.35 -13.29
C SER A 554 -3.08 -3.43 -13.73
N HIS A 555 -1.98 -3.62 -13.00
CA HIS A 555 -0.95 -4.59 -13.33
C HIS A 555 -1.43 -6.03 -13.15
N SER A 556 -2.17 -6.34 -12.08
CA SER A 556 -2.76 -7.68 -11.91
C SER A 556 -3.75 -8.01 -13.03
N GLN A 557 -4.60 -7.07 -13.45
CA GLN A 557 -5.51 -7.28 -14.59
C GLN A 557 -4.76 -7.45 -15.91
N ARG A 558 -3.68 -6.70 -16.14
CA ARG A 558 -2.85 -6.83 -17.35
C ARG A 558 -2.17 -8.21 -17.39
N GLY A 559 -1.56 -8.62 -16.29
CA GLY A 559 -0.93 -9.93 -16.17
C GLY A 559 -1.91 -11.07 -16.42
N ILE A 560 -3.03 -11.15 -15.70
CA ILE A 560 -3.94 -12.30 -15.87
C ILE A 560 -4.55 -12.36 -17.28
N ARG A 561 -4.83 -11.21 -17.92
CA ARG A 561 -5.29 -11.17 -19.31
C ARG A 561 -4.24 -11.71 -20.27
N ALA A 562 -2.97 -11.37 -20.07
CA ALA A 562 -1.87 -11.91 -20.86
C ALA A 562 -1.79 -13.44 -20.74
N TRP A 563 -1.96 -14.00 -19.52
CA TRP A 563 -1.97 -15.45 -19.30
C TRP A 563 -3.16 -16.12 -19.97
N GLN A 564 -4.38 -15.60 -19.78
CA GLN A 564 -5.59 -16.13 -20.41
C GLN A 564 -5.50 -16.14 -21.93
N GLN A 565 -4.89 -15.09 -22.50
CA GLN A 565 -4.67 -15.02 -23.94
C GLN A 565 -3.63 -16.06 -24.40
N LEU A 566 -2.51 -16.20 -23.70
CA LEU A 566 -1.48 -17.19 -24.01
C LEU A 566 -2.03 -18.62 -23.90
N ALA A 567 -2.73 -18.95 -22.82
CA ALA A 567 -3.36 -20.25 -22.60
C ALA A 567 -4.36 -20.59 -23.71
N LYS A 568 -5.15 -19.60 -24.15
CA LYS A 568 -6.07 -19.76 -25.28
C LYS A 568 -5.34 -19.96 -26.62
N GLU A 569 -4.28 -19.20 -26.88
CA GLU A 569 -3.50 -19.29 -28.12
C GLU A 569 -2.78 -20.64 -28.24
N LEU A 570 -2.33 -21.19 -27.10
CA LEU A 570 -1.56 -22.42 -27.03
C LEU A 570 -2.38 -23.68 -26.71
N ASP A 571 -3.69 -23.54 -26.45
CA ASP A 571 -4.60 -24.63 -26.05
C ASP A 571 -4.03 -25.38 -24.82
N LEU A 572 -3.87 -24.63 -23.72
CA LEU A 572 -3.34 -25.10 -22.42
C LEU A 572 -4.45 -25.40 -21.40
#